data_AF-A0A3M1S232-F1
#
_entry.id   AF-A0A3M1S232-F1
#
_cell.length_a   1.000
_cell.length_b   1.000
_cell.length_c   1.000
_cell.angle_alpha   90.00
_cell.angle_beta   90.00
_cell.angle_gamma   90.00
#
_symmetry.space_group_name_H-M   'P 1'
#
loop_
_entity.id
_entity.type
_entity.pdbx_description
1 polymer ?
#
loop_
_entity_poly.entity_id
_entity_poly.type
_entity_poly.pdbx_seq_one_letter_code
_entity_poly.pdbx_strand_id
1 'polypeptide(L)'
;MYTSFFGLNEKPFSITPDPRYLFMSERHTEGLAHLLYGVRESGGFIQLTGEVGTGKTTLVRTLLQQLPADADVALILNPQLSRVEFLSAICEELGVPLPDDPNSVKSLTNALNAFLLRNHARGRHTILIVDEAQNLKLDVLEQVRLLTNLETAKQKLLQIILIGQPELREVLERRDMRQLAQRITGRYHLEPLSREETDAYVQHRLKVAGAVGTIFTPGARRTLYRLSGGVPRVINVIADRALLGAFSRESQQVTPAIVRAAAREVYGRRPGAGLSWLRWAGAGALLGLGLFTGFAWLGRAGDGEPAVPRPAPVLETAAGAPATPAAEPAADGPVLQDILASAGDATSTDAAFATLFRLWGETYRRGTGSACKQAEQHQLFCLFQRGSLAQVRGMDRPAILTLRDLDSNQHQVVLSGLGEQQATLTIGEQEYRVPLAELDRYWFGEYLLLWRPVAGEVKAYFPGMRDPGVRWIREALAAIQGRPATPMGSDLFDEALAERVREYQRQRRLTVDGLVGQQTQIAMITDLGAGDQPRLTRVN
;
A
#
# COMPACT_ATOMS: atom_id res chain seq x y z
N MET A 1 20.06 13.30 -0.74
CA MET A 1 21.26 13.39 0.13
C MET A 1 22.35 12.43 -0.35
N TYR A 2 22.17 11.09 -0.31
CA TYR A 2 23.19 10.17 -0.86
C TYR A 2 23.33 10.23 -2.38
N THR A 3 22.27 10.60 -3.12
CA THR A 3 22.29 10.63 -4.59
C THR A 3 23.40 11.52 -5.12
N SER A 4 23.50 12.75 -4.61
CA SER A 4 24.58 13.68 -4.96
C SER A 4 25.97 13.18 -4.58
N PHE A 5 26.11 12.50 -3.43
CA PHE A 5 27.40 11.94 -2.98
C PHE A 5 27.93 10.84 -3.90
N PHE A 6 27.05 10.03 -4.48
CA PHE A 6 27.38 8.98 -5.45
C PHE A 6 27.27 9.44 -6.92
N GLY A 7 27.02 10.73 -7.18
CA GLY A 7 26.86 11.26 -8.53
C GLY A 7 25.62 10.74 -9.27
N LEU A 8 24.56 10.38 -8.54
CA LEU A 8 23.30 9.87 -9.08
C LEU A 8 22.30 11.01 -9.28
N ASN A 9 21.55 10.96 -10.37
CA ASN A 9 20.50 11.94 -10.69
C ASN A 9 19.26 11.76 -9.81
N GLU A 10 18.95 10.52 -9.47
CA GLU A 10 17.77 10.13 -8.69
C GLU A 10 18.04 8.87 -7.86
N LYS A 11 17.06 8.43 -7.06
CA LYS A 11 17.22 7.25 -6.19
C LYS A 11 17.12 5.95 -7.01
N PRO A 12 18.19 5.17 -7.15
CA PRO A 12 18.22 4.00 -8.02
C PRO A 12 17.29 2.88 -7.53
N PHE A 13 17.06 2.76 -6.22
CA PHE A 13 16.33 1.64 -5.61
C PHE A 13 14.97 2.03 -5.02
N SER A 14 14.32 3.06 -5.58
CA SER A 14 12.93 3.36 -5.20
C SER A 14 12.02 2.16 -5.46
N ILE A 15 11.03 1.96 -4.58
CA ILE A 15 10.00 0.92 -4.71
C ILE A 15 8.84 1.43 -5.57
N THR A 16 8.78 2.74 -5.84
CA THR A 16 7.80 3.32 -6.76
C THR A 16 7.99 2.78 -8.18
N PRO A 17 6.92 2.32 -8.84
CA PRO A 17 7.05 1.73 -10.17
C PRO A 17 7.32 2.81 -11.22
N ASP A 18 8.54 2.85 -11.75
CA ASP A 18 8.97 3.67 -12.90
C ASP A 18 9.35 2.73 -14.06
N PRO A 19 8.72 2.86 -15.25
CA PRO A 19 9.02 2.03 -16.41
C PRO A 19 10.49 2.01 -16.83
N ARG A 20 11.26 3.09 -16.60
CA ARG A 20 12.69 3.16 -16.96
C ARG A 20 13.55 2.19 -16.16
N TYR A 21 13.10 1.82 -14.96
CA TYR A 21 13.78 0.88 -14.07
C TYR A 21 13.31 -0.57 -14.24
N LEU A 22 12.48 -0.82 -15.26
CA LEU A 22 12.02 -2.15 -15.62
C LEU A 22 13.19 -3.01 -16.08
N PHE A 23 13.51 -4.04 -15.30
CA PHE A 23 14.47 -5.06 -15.67
C PHE A 23 13.73 -6.35 -16.01
N MET A 24 13.70 -6.69 -17.30
CA MET A 24 13.16 -7.96 -17.79
C MET A 24 14.23 -9.03 -17.69
N SER A 25 14.17 -9.82 -16.62
CA SER A 25 15.03 -11.00 -16.50
C SER A 25 14.57 -12.11 -17.47
N GLU A 26 15.39 -13.15 -17.66
CA GLU A 26 15.02 -14.28 -18.53
C GLU A 26 13.71 -14.92 -18.07
N ARG A 27 13.55 -15.08 -16.76
CA ARG A 27 12.33 -15.60 -16.11
C ARG A 27 11.12 -14.69 -16.32
N HIS A 28 11.30 -13.37 -16.27
CA HIS A 28 10.20 -12.44 -16.58
C HIS A 28 9.78 -12.52 -18.05
N THR A 29 10.76 -12.71 -18.94
CA THR A 29 10.53 -12.84 -20.39
C THR A 29 9.80 -14.14 -20.71
N GLU A 30 10.23 -15.25 -20.12
CA GLU A 30 9.56 -16.55 -20.24
C GLU A 30 8.13 -16.51 -19.69
N GLY A 31 7.95 -15.94 -18.48
CA GLY A 31 6.62 -15.76 -17.89
C GLY A 31 5.69 -14.92 -18.76
N LEU A 32 6.19 -13.82 -19.32
CA LEU A 32 5.43 -12.97 -20.24
C LEU A 32 5.07 -13.71 -21.53
N ALA A 33 6.01 -14.43 -22.13
CA ALA A 33 5.75 -15.25 -23.32
C ALA A 33 4.67 -16.32 -23.05
N HIS A 34 4.73 -16.96 -21.87
CA HIS A 34 3.72 -17.92 -21.44
C HIS A 34 2.33 -17.28 -21.26
N LEU A 35 2.25 -16.06 -20.70
CA LEU A 35 0.98 -15.32 -20.61
C LEU A 35 0.44 -14.95 -21.99
N LEU A 36 1.29 -14.41 -22.87
CA LEU A 36 0.91 -14.00 -24.22
C LEU A 36 0.44 -15.18 -25.07
N TYR A 37 1.11 -16.34 -24.93
CA TYR A 37 0.68 -17.57 -25.58
C TYR A 37 -0.72 -17.98 -25.12
N GLY A 38 -0.95 -18.03 -23.81
CA GLY A 38 -2.26 -18.42 -23.26
C GLY A 38 -3.38 -17.40 -23.51
N VAL A 39 -3.05 -16.13 -23.79
CA VAL A 39 -4.04 -15.13 -24.24
C VAL A 39 -4.47 -15.38 -25.70
N ARG A 40 -3.56 -15.86 -26.54
CA ARG A 40 -3.81 -16.12 -27.97
C ARG A 40 -4.50 -17.45 -28.22
N GLU A 41 -4.24 -18.45 -27.37
CA GLU A 41 -4.96 -19.71 -27.42
C GLU A 41 -6.40 -19.54 -26.89
N SER A 42 -7.35 -20.15 -27.58
CA SER A 42 -8.78 -20.02 -27.25
C SER A 42 -9.13 -20.83 -26.01
N GLY A 43 -8.94 -20.22 -24.84
CA GLY A 43 -9.68 -20.54 -23.63
C GLY A 43 -8.90 -21.23 -22.53
N GLY A 44 -9.16 -20.78 -21.29
CA GLY A 44 -8.69 -21.41 -20.07
C GLY A 44 -8.38 -20.40 -18.98
N PHE A 45 -7.91 -20.90 -17.84
CA PHE A 45 -7.29 -20.06 -16.84
C PHE A 45 -5.78 -20.13 -16.97
N ILE A 46 -5.12 -19.00 -16.88
CA ILE A 46 -3.67 -18.95 -16.67
C ILE A 46 -3.42 -18.58 -15.22
N GLN A 47 -2.56 -19.33 -14.57
CA GLN A 47 -2.13 -19.04 -13.22
C GLN A 47 -0.69 -18.50 -13.25
N LEU A 48 -0.50 -17.30 -12.72
CA LEU A 48 0.82 -16.74 -12.42
C LEU A 48 0.98 -16.63 -10.90
N THR A 49 1.95 -17.35 -10.35
CA THR A 49 2.29 -17.22 -8.93
C THR A 49 3.71 -16.75 -8.74
N GLY A 50 4.03 -16.17 -7.59
CA GLY A 50 5.37 -15.72 -7.27
C GLY A 50 5.42 -15.16 -5.85
N GLU A 51 6.60 -15.16 -5.24
CA GLU A 51 6.79 -14.56 -3.92
C GLU A 51 6.43 -13.05 -3.92
N VAL A 52 6.21 -12.49 -2.74
CA VAL A 52 5.94 -11.05 -2.61
C VAL A 52 7.15 -10.25 -3.11
N GLY A 53 6.90 -9.36 -4.07
CA GLY A 53 7.94 -8.49 -4.60
C GLY A 53 8.86 -9.10 -5.66
N THR A 54 8.49 -10.25 -6.27
CA THR A 54 9.20 -10.85 -7.42
C THR A 54 9.01 -10.11 -8.73
N GLY A 55 8.01 -9.22 -8.84
CA GLY A 55 7.74 -8.47 -10.08
C GLY A 55 6.45 -8.86 -10.80
N LYS A 56 5.53 -9.62 -10.18
CA LYS A 56 4.24 -10.01 -10.77
C LYS A 56 3.46 -8.84 -11.38
N THR A 57 3.19 -7.80 -10.61
CA THR A 57 2.48 -6.60 -11.09
C THR A 57 3.22 -5.89 -12.22
N THR A 58 4.55 -5.94 -12.22
CA THR A 58 5.38 -5.40 -13.30
C THR A 58 5.22 -6.21 -14.59
N LEU A 59 5.15 -7.53 -14.48
CA LEU A 59 4.89 -8.43 -15.60
C LEU A 59 3.49 -8.21 -16.18
N VAL A 60 2.48 -7.98 -15.35
CA VAL A 60 1.11 -7.61 -15.79
C VAL A 60 1.10 -6.31 -16.58
N ARG A 61 1.76 -5.27 -16.07
CA ARG A 61 1.86 -3.99 -16.78
C ARG A 61 2.52 -4.16 -18.15
N THR A 62 3.55 -4.99 -18.23
CA THR A 62 4.24 -5.29 -19.48
C THR A 62 3.34 -6.09 -20.43
N LEU A 63 2.55 -7.04 -19.90
CA LEU A 63 1.54 -7.76 -20.67
C LEU A 63 0.52 -6.79 -21.27
N LEU A 64 -0.06 -5.90 -20.46
CA LEU A 64 -1.07 -4.93 -20.91
C LEU A 64 -0.56 -4.03 -22.05
N GLN A 65 0.73 -3.66 -22.04
CA GLN A 65 1.37 -2.88 -23.11
C GLN A 65 1.58 -3.67 -24.41
N GLN A 66 1.61 -5.00 -24.34
CA GLN A 66 1.86 -5.89 -25.48
C GLN A 66 0.59 -6.62 -25.94
N LEU A 67 -0.55 -6.41 -25.27
CA LEU A 67 -1.83 -6.96 -25.71
C LEU A 67 -2.23 -6.32 -27.05
N PRO A 68 -2.86 -7.10 -27.94
CA PRO A 68 -3.32 -6.58 -29.22
C PRO A 68 -4.51 -5.62 -29.01
N ALA A 69 -4.73 -4.70 -29.96
CA ALA A 69 -5.73 -3.63 -29.85
C ALA A 69 -7.20 -4.12 -29.88
N ASP A 70 -7.40 -5.39 -30.22
CA ASP A 70 -8.68 -6.09 -30.22
C ASP A 70 -8.95 -6.81 -28.89
N ALA A 71 -8.12 -6.60 -27.86
CA ALA A 71 -8.36 -7.11 -26.52
C ALA A 71 -9.08 -6.10 -25.61
N ASP A 72 -10.18 -6.53 -24.99
CA ASP A 72 -10.86 -5.82 -23.91
C ASP A 72 -10.45 -6.45 -22.57
N VAL A 73 -9.97 -5.64 -21.64
CA VAL A 73 -9.37 -6.13 -20.39
C VAL A 73 -10.11 -5.59 -19.18
N ALA A 74 -10.53 -6.49 -18.28
CA ALA A 74 -10.91 -6.15 -16.92
C ALA A 74 -9.77 -6.49 -15.94
N LEU A 75 -9.36 -5.52 -15.11
CA LEU A 75 -8.29 -5.69 -14.15
C LEU A 75 -8.79 -5.50 -12.72
N ILE A 76 -8.85 -6.59 -11.95
CA ILE A 76 -9.27 -6.58 -10.55
C ILE A 76 -8.02 -6.62 -9.66
N LEU A 77 -7.69 -5.50 -9.00
CA LEU A 77 -6.51 -5.38 -8.13
C LEU A 77 -6.80 -5.69 -6.65
N ASN A 78 -8.05 -5.54 -6.21
CA ASN A 78 -8.47 -5.79 -4.82
C ASN A 78 -9.60 -6.83 -4.78
N PRO A 79 -9.28 -8.13 -4.70
CA PRO A 79 -10.28 -9.19 -4.81
C PRO A 79 -11.04 -9.52 -3.50
N GLN A 80 -10.99 -8.67 -2.47
CA GLN A 80 -11.78 -8.86 -1.24
C GLN A 80 -13.28 -8.51 -1.43
N LEU A 81 -13.87 -9.04 -2.50
CA LEU A 81 -15.21 -8.75 -2.96
C LEU A 81 -16.14 -9.93 -2.65
N SER A 82 -17.43 -9.66 -2.48
CA SER A 82 -18.49 -10.67 -2.56
C SER A 82 -18.73 -11.08 -4.02
N ARG A 83 -19.52 -12.14 -4.24
CA ARG A 83 -19.87 -12.61 -5.59
C ARG A 83 -20.54 -11.54 -6.45
N VAL A 84 -21.40 -10.71 -5.86
CA VAL A 84 -22.10 -9.63 -6.56
C VAL A 84 -21.10 -8.52 -6.91
N GLU A 85 -20.37 -8.03 -5.92
CA GLU A 85 -19.36 -6.97 -6.12
C GLU A 85 -18.28 -7.38 -7.15
N PHE A 86 -17.86 -8.65 -7.15
CA PHE A 86 -16.91 -9.18 -8.12
C PHE A 86 -17.45 -9.13 -9.56
N LEU A 87 -18.70 -9.54 -9.77
CA LEU A 87 -19.33 -9.48 -11.10
C LEU A 87 -19.63 -8.05 -11.53
N SER A 88 -20.06 -7.18 -10.62
CA SER A 88 -20.27 -5.76 -10.90
C SER A 88 -18.96 -5.09 -11.30
N ALA A 89 -17.86 -5.33 -10.57
CA ALA A 89 -16.55 -4.79 -10.91
C ALA A 89 -16.06 -5.27 -12.29
N ILE A 90 -16.33 -6.52 -12.67
CA ILE A 90 -16.02 -7.01 -14.02
C ILE A 90 -16.86 -6.26 -15.07
N CYS A 91 -18.15 -6.05 -14.81
CA CYS A 91 -19.03 -5.33 -15.73
C CYS A 91 -18.57 -3.88 -15.89
N GLU A 92 -18.25 -3.20 -14.80
CA GLU A 92 -17.75 -1.82 -14.80
C GLU A 92 -16.45 -1.69 -15.60
N GLU A 93 -15.46 -2.55 -15.35
CA GLU A 93 -14.18 -2.48 -16.07
C GLU A 93 -14.28 -2.84 -17.55
N LEU A 94 -15.27 -3.64 -17.94
CA LEU A 94 -15.57 -3.95 -19.35
C LEU A 94 -16.52 -2.93 -20.01
N GLY A 95 -17.00 -1.92 -19.27
CA GLY A 95 -17.99 -0.96 -19.75
C GLY A 95 -19.36 -1.59 -20.08
N VAL A 96 -19.71 -2.69 -19.39
CA VAL A 96 -21.02 -3.36 -19.52
C VAL A 96 -22.05 -2.59 -18.70
N PRO A 97 -23.16 -2.13 -19.30
CA PRO A 97 -24.24 -1.50 -18.55
C PRO A 97 -24.79 -2.44 -17.48
N LEU A 98 -24.87 -1.95 -16.23
CA LEU A 98 -25.43 -2.71 -15.13
C LEU A 98 -26.94 -2.88 -15.33
N PRO A 99 -27.50 -4.07 -15.01
CA PRO A 99 -28.94 -4.34 -15.11
C PRO A 99 -29.73 -3.60 -14.01
N ASP A 100 -31.05 -3.47 -14.20
CA ASP A 100 -31.95 -2.78 -13.26
C ASP A 100 -31.91 -3.36 -11.83
N ASP A 101 -31.63 -4.67 -11.71
CA ASP A 101 -31.32 -5.34 -10.44
C ASP A 101 -29.83 -5.72 -10.39
N PRO A 102 -28.96 -4.80 -9.94
CA PRO A 102 -27.52 -5.02 -9.87
C PRO A 102 -27.11 -5.95 -8.72
N ASN A 103 -28.03 -6.33 -7.82
CA ASN A 103 -27.73 -7.24 -6.71
C ASN A 103 -27.92 -8.71 -7.08
N SER A 104 -28.52 -8.99 -8.25
CA SER A 104 -28.73 -10.34 -8.75
C SER A 104 -27.54 -10.85 -9.55
N VAL A 105 -26.87 -11.87 -9.01
CA VAL A 105 -25.80 -12.63 -9.69
C VAL A 105 -26.24 -13.10 -11.08
N LYS A 106 -27.51 -13.51 -11.23
CA LYS A 106 -28.06 -13.97 -12.51
C LYS A 106 -28.14 -12.81 -13.51
N SER A 107 -28.64 -11.66 -13.09
CA SER A 107 -28.79 -10.47 -13.94
C SER A 107 -27.43 -10.00 -14.44
N LEU A 108 -26.43 -9.91 -13.54
CA LEU A 108 -25.05 -9.54 -13.89
C LEU A 108 -24.41 -10.57 -14.84
N THR A 109 -24.57 -11.87 -14.56
CA THR A 109 -24.02 -12.93 -15.41
C THR A 109 -24.64 -12.89 -16.81
N ASN A 110 -25.94 -12.60 -16.93
CA ASN A 110 -26.61 -12.46 -18.21
C ASN A 110 -26.11 -11.24 -19.00
N ALA A 111 -25.94 -10.09 -18.34
CA ALA A 111 -25.41 -8.88 -18.95
C ALA A 111 -23.99 -9.12 -19.48
N LEU A 112 -23.14 -9.74 -18.65
CA LEU A 112 -21.78 -10.11 -19.03
C LEU A 112 -21.76 -11.10 -20.20
N ASN A 113 -22.56 -12.17 -20.16
CA ASN A 113 -22.63 -13.15 -21.26
C ASN A 113 -23.04 -12.48 -22.59
N ALA A 114 -24.05 -11.60 -22.56
CA ALA A 114 -24.48 -10.88 -23.74
C ALA A 114 -23.38 -9.97 -24.30
N PHE A 115 -22.60 -9.31 -23.42
CA PHE A 115 -21.43 -8.54 -23.83
C PHE A 115 -20.35 -9.41 -24.47
N LEU A 116 -19.98 -10.51 -23.81
CA LEU A 116 -18.96 -11.44 -24.29
C LEU A 116 -19.30 -12.01 -25.68
N LEU A 117 -20.56 -12.37 -25.92
CA LEU A 117 -21.04 -12.81 -27.24
C LEU A 117 -20.91 -11.72 -28.30
N ARG A 118 -21.27 -10.47 -27.98
CA ARG A 118 -21.12 -9.33 -28.91
C ARG A 118 -19.66 -9.04 -29.24
N ASN A 119 -18.78 -9.09 -28.24
CA ASN A 119 -17.34 -8.90 -28.42
C ASN A 119 -16.75 -9.98 -29.33
N HIS A 120 -17.09 -11.24 -29.04
CA HIS A 120 -16.66 -12.36 -29.85
C HIS A 120 -17.16 -12.26 -31.31
N ALA A 121 -18.42 -11.84 -31.53
CA ALA A 121 -18.95 -11.61 -32.88
C ALA A 121 -18.21 -10.50 -33.64
N ARG A 122 -17.56 -9.57 -32.93
CA ARG A 122 -16.70 -8.52 -33.49
C ARG A 122 -15.23 -8.95 -33.64
N GLY A 123 -14.91 -10.21 -33.33
CA GLY A 123 -13.54 -10.73 -33.35
C GLY A 123 -12.66 -10.20 -32.23
N ARG A 124 -13.25 -9.64 -31.16
CA ARG A 124 -12.50 -9.11 -30.00
C ARG A 124 -12.32 -10.17 -28.93
N HIS A 125 -11.22 -10.09 -28.21
CA HIS A 125 -10.86 -10.99 -27.13
C HIS A 125 -11.14 -10.34 -25.77
N THR A 126 -11.89 -10.99 -24.89
CA THR A 126 -12.11 -10.47 -23.53
C THR A 126 -11.22 -11.18 -22.52
N ILE A 127 -10.45 -10.41 -21.74
CA ILE A 127 -9.48 -10.89 -20.76
C ILE A 127 -9.84 -10.35 -19.38
N LEU A 128 -9.94 -11.22 -18.39
CA LEU A 128 -10.08 -10.87 -16.98
C LEU A 128 -8.77 -11.18 -16.25
N ILE A 129 -8.15 -10.17 -15.67
CA ILE A 129 -6.96 -10.30 -14.83
C ILE A 129 -7.36 -10.07 -13.39
N VAL A 130 -7.09 -11.03 -12.50
CA VAL A 130 -7.31 -10.90 -11.06
C VAL A 130 -5.96 -10.95 -10.36
N ASP A 131 -5.51 -9.81 -9.82
CA ASP A 131 -4.30 -9.71 -9.00
C ASP A 131 -4.61 -10.03 -7.53
N GLU A 132 -3.59 -10.49 -6.80
CA GLU A 132 -3.70 -10.95 -5.40
C GLU A 132 -4.82 -12.00 -5.18
N ALA A 133 -5.04 -12.88 -6.15
CA ALA A 133 -6.14 -13.84 -6.21
C ALA A 133 -6.18 -14.84 -5.05
N GLN A 134 -5.10 -15.01 -4.27
CA GLN A 134 -5.14 -15.79 -3.03
C GLN A 134 -6.07 -15.18 -1.96
N ASN A 135 -6.43 -13.90 -2.09
CA ASN A 135 -7.37 -13.23 -1.19
C ASN A 135 -8.85 -13.41 -1.60
N LEU A 136 -9.13 -14.09 -2.73
CA LEU A 136 -10.50 -14.42 -3.12
C LEU A 136 -11.13 -15.41 -2.12
N LYS A 137 -12.38 -15.16 -1.76
CA LYS A 137 -13.18 -16.13 -1.00
C LYS A 137 -13.49 -17.35 -1.88
N LEU A 138 -13.69 -18.51 -1.26
CA LEU A 138 -13.99 -19.77 -1.95
C LEU A 138 -15.24 -19.67 -2.84
N ASP A 139 -16.29 -18.99 -2.38
CA ASP A 139 -17.52 -18.83 -3.15
C ASP A 139 -17.33 -17.93 -4.39
N VAL A 140 -16.38 -17.00 -4.36
CA VAL A 140 -15.99 -16.19 -5.52
C VAL A 140 -15.10 -16.99 -6.47
N LEU A 141 -14.20 -17.84 -5.97
CA LEU A 141 -13.45 -18.78 -6.82
C LEU A 141 -14.39 -19.76 -7.56
N GLU A 142 -15.46 -20.20 -6.90
CA GLU A 142 -16.52 -20.96 -7.58
C GLU A 142 -17.24 -20.12 -8.64
N GLN A 143 -17.49 -18.83 -8.39
CA GLN A 143 -18.05 -17.95 -9.41
C GLN A 143 -17.10 -17.80 -10.61
N VAL A 144 -15.81 -17.65 -10.36
CA VAL A 144 -14.75 -17.63 -11.38
C VAL A 144 -14.77 -18.93 -12.21
N ARG A 145 -14.95 -20.10 -11.55
CA ARG A 145 -15.15 -21.38 -12.24
C ARG A 145 -16.37 -21.34 -13.16
N LEU A 146 -17.51 -20.82 -12.70
CA LEU A 146 -18.73 -20.75 -13.48
C LEU A 146 -18.62 -19.83 -14.70
N LEU A 147 -17.88 -18.72 -14.60
CA LEU A 147 -17.65 -17.80 -15.72
C LEU A 147 -16.96 -18.45 -16.91
N THR A 148 -16.17 -19.51 -16.70
CA THR A 148 -15.55 -20.25 -17.83
C THR A 148 -16.48 -21.20 -18.57
N ASN A 149 -17.72 -21.34 -18.11
CA ASN A 149 -18.78 -21.95 -18.91
C ASN A 149 -19.40 -20.98 -19.92
N LEU A 150 -19.00 -19.70 -19.91
CA LEU A 150 -19.42 -18.74 -20.93
C LEU A 150 -18.61 -19.02 -22.21
N GLU A 151 -19.19 -19.83 -23.08
CA GLU A 151 -18.58 -20.31 -24.31
C GLU A 151 -19.60 -20.42 -25.45
N THR A 152 -19.10 -20.42 -26.69
CA THR A 152 -19.85 -20.88 -27.86
C THR A 152 -19.61 -22.38 -28.06
N ALA A 153 -20.30 -22.99 -29.02
CA ALA A 153 -20.03 -24.38 -29.40
C ALA A 153 -18.59 -24.66 -29.87
N LYS A 154 -17.80 -23.61 -30.17
CA LYS A 154 -16.45 -23.74 -30.73
C LYS A 154 -15.35 -23.11 -29.88
N GLN A 155 -15.65 -22.12 -29.06
CA GLN A 155 -14.63 -21.30 -28.39
C GLN A 155 -15.11 -20.73 -27.05
N LYS A 156 -14.20 -20.60 -26.08
CA LYS A 156 -14.42 -19.86 -24.83
C LYS A 156 -14.52 -18.36 -25.12
N LEU A 157 -15.41 -17.67 -24.39
CA LEU A 157 -15.65 -16.24 -24.58
C LEU A 157 -14.86 -15.33 -23.63
N LEU A 158 -14.33 -15.89 -22.54
CA LEU A 158 -13.60 -15.15 -21.51
C LEU A 158 -12.30 -15.88 -21.15
N GLN A 159 -11.18 -15.17 -21.27
CA GLN A 159 -9.88 -15.63 -20.81
C GLN A 159 -9.61 -15.09 -19.41
N ILE A 160 -9.15 -15.92 -18.47
CA ILE A 160 -8.94 -15.49 -17.09
C ILE A 160 -7.48 -15.71 -16.67
N ILE A 161 -6.84 -14.67 -16.14
CA ILE A 161 -5.47 -14.71 -15.61
C ILE A 161 -5.54 -14.47 -14.10
N LEU A 162 -5.24 -15.51 -13.33
CA LEU A 162 -5.17 -15.45 -11.87
C LEU A 162 -3.73 -15.23 -11.43
N ILE A 163 -3.51 -14.13 -10.72
CA ILE A 163 -2.19 -13.70 -10.28
C ILE A 163 -2.17 -13.66 -8.77
N GLY A 164 -1.17 -14.28 -8.17
CA GLY A 164 -1.13 -14.34 -6.71
C GLY A 164 0.18 -14.84 -6.14
N GLN A 165 0.12 -15.09 -4.84
CA GLN A 165 1.22 -15.64 -4.06
C GLN A 165 1.17 -17.19 -4.10
N PRO A 166 2.21 -17.91 -3.64
CA PRO A 166 2.23 -19.38 -3.66
C PRO A 166 1.01 -20.03 -3.00
N GLU A 167 0.41 -19.39 -2.01
CA GLU A 167 -0.81 -19.80 -1.30
C GLU A 167 -1.99 -20.03 -2.25
N LEU A 168 -2.04 -19.32 -3.38
CA LEU A 168 -3.05 -19.56 -4.41
C LEU A 168 -2.95 -20.99 -4.98
N ARG A 169 -1.74 -21.56 -5.12
CA ARG A 169 -1.56 -22.95 -5.55
C ARG A 169 -2.13 -23.91 -4.52
N GLU A 170 -1.85 -23.67 -3.24
CA GLU A 170 -2.38 -24.49 -2.15
C GLU A 170 -3.90 -24.47 -2.13
N VAL A 171 -4.52 -23.29 -2.28
CA VAL A 171 -5.98 -23.15 -2.37
C VAL A 171 -6.55 -23.93 -3.55
N LEU A 172 -5.92 -23.84 -4.73
CA LEU A 172 -6.39 -24.52 -5.94
C LEU A 172 -6.16 -26.04 -5.90
N GLU A 173 -5.23 -26.54 -5.11
CA GLU A 173 -4.97 -27.97 -4.93
C GLU A 173 -5.97 -28.66 -3.98
N ARG A 174 -6.76 -27.88 -3.23
CA ARG A 174 -7.79 -28.42 -2.33
C ARG A 174 -8.82 -29.25 -3.09
N ARG A 175 -9.39 -30.25 -2.40
CA ARG A 175 -10.35 -31.20 -3.01
C ARG A 175 -11.59 -30.52 -3.60
N ASP A 176 -12.09 -29.50 -2.93
CA ASP A 176 -13.23 -28.68 -3.35
C ASP A 176 -12.93 -27.82 -4.58
N MET A 177 -11.67 -27.45 -4.81
CA MET A 177 -11.24 -26.59 -5.93
C MET A 177 -10.69 -27.36 -7.15
N ARG A 178 -10.62 -28.69 -7.09
CA ARG A 178 -10.07 -29.55 -8.17
C ARG A 178 -10.66 -29.26 -9.55
N GLN A 179 -11.96 -28.97 -9.62
CA GLN A 179 -12.65 -28.68 -10.87
C GLN A 179 -12.18 -27.38 -11.52
N LEU A 180 -11.87 -26.35 -10.72
CA LEU A 180 -11.28 -25.11 -11.21
C LEU A 180 -9.81 -25.36 -11.62
N ALA A 181 -9.05 -26.08 -10.81
CA ALA A 181 -7.66 -26.40 -11.07
C ALA A 181 -7.42 -27.18 -12.38
N GLN A 182 -8.37 -28.05 -12.78
CA GLN A 182 -8.35 -28.78 -14.04
C GLN A 182 -8.59 -27.90 -15.28
N ARG A 183 -9.18 -26.71 -15.09
CA ARG A 183 -9.41 -25.74 -16.18
C ARG A 183 -8.23 -24.79 -16.38
N ILE A 184 -7.22 -24.87 -15.51
CA ILE A 184 -5.99 -24.08 -15.65
C ILE A 184 -5.14 -24.69 -16.75
N THR A 185 -5.07 -23.99 -17.89
CA THR A 185 -4.35 -24.42 -19.09
C THR A 185 -2.87 -24.09 -19.01
N GLY A 186 -2.50 -23.10 -18.20
CA GLY A 186 -1.11 -22.70 -18.03
C GLY A 186 -0.79 -22.33 -16.58
N ARG A 187 0.36 -22.79 -16.08
CA ARG A 187 0.87 -22.44 -14.74
C ARG A 187 2.31 -21.95 -14.87
N TYR A 188 2.54 -20.72 -14.47
CA TYR A 188 3.87 -20.16 -14.37
C TYR A 188 4.15 -19.74 -12.92
N HIS A 189 5.34 -20.09 -12.43
CA HIS A 189 5.83 -19.61 -11.14
C HIS A 189 7.00 -18.67 -11.36
N LEU A 190 6.79 -17.39 -11.10
CA LEU A 190 7.83 -16.38 -11.12
C LEU A 190 8.71 -16.53 -9.88
N GLU A 191 9.82 -17.22 -10.08
CA GLU A 191 10.86 -17.39 -9.09
C GLU A 191 11.65 -16.09 -8.85
N PRO A 192 12.31 -15.93 -7.68
CA PRO A 192 13.27 -14.86 -7.46
C PRO A 192 14.41 -14.85 -8.48
N LEU A 193 15.11 -13.71 -8.59
CA LEU A 193 16.25 -13.56 -9.48
C LEU A 193 17.40 -14.47 -9.05
N SER A 194 18.10 -15.05 -10.03
CA SER A 194 19.37 -15.75 -9.80
C SER A 194 20.45 -14.78 -9.30
N ARG A 195 21.62 -15.33 -8.93
CA ARG A 195 22.76 -14.51 -8.51
C ARG A 195 23.22 -13.60 -9.64
N GLU A 196 23.27 -14.14 -10.86
CA GLU A 196 23.69 -13.45 -12.08
C GLU A 196 22.67 -12.38 -12.47
N GLU A 197 21.37 -12.71 -12.42
CA GLU A 197 20.28 -11.77 -12.66
C GLU A 197 20.24 -10.66 -11.59
N THR A 198 20.51 -10.97 -10.32
CA THR A 198 20.60 -9.97 -9.25
C THR A 198 21.75 -8.99 -9.49
N ASP A 199 22.89 -9.48 -9.99
CA ASP A 199 24.03 -8.65 -10.36
C ASP A 199 23.64 -7.67 -11.48
N ALA A 200 23.07 -8.20 -12.56
CA ALA A 200 22.59 -7.43 -13.70
C ALA A 200 21.49 -6.43 -13.31
N TYR A 201 20.56 -6.83 -12.45
CA TYR A 201 19.48 -5.99 -11.93
C TYR A 201 20.02 -4.76 -11.18
N VAL A 202 20.94 -4.99 -10.23
CA VAL A 202 21.56 -3.93 -9.44
C VAL A 202 22.32 -2.96 -10.34
N GLN A 203 23.09 -3.48 -11.30
CA GLN A 203 23.83 -2.66 -12.25
C GLN A 203 22.91 -1.85 -13.16
N HIS A 204 21.86 -2.48 -13.69
CA HIS A 204 20.86 -1.82 -14.53
C HIS A 204 20.23 -0.63 -13.79
N ARG A 205 19.76 -0.83 -12.56
CA ARG A 205 19.13 0.25 -11.77
C ARG A 205 20.10 1.39 -11.46
N LEU A 206 21.36 1.08 -11.15
CA LEU A 206 22.39 2.12 -10.94
C LEU A 206 22.68 2.90 -12.23
N LYS A 207 22.75 2.21 -13.37
CA LYS A 207 22.97 2.82 -14.69
C LYS A 207 21.84 3.77 -15.07
N VAL A 208 20.58 3.35 -14.88
CA VAL A 208 19.40 4.19 -15.16
C VAL A 208 19.41 5.45 -14.27
N ALA A 209 19.86 5.34 -13.02
CA ALA A 209 20.00 6.48 -12.11
C ALA A 209 21.21 7.41 -12.41
N GLY A 210 22.00 7.10 -13.45
CA GLY A 210 23.14 7.91 -13.88
C GLY A 210 24.47 7.58 -13.20
N ALA A 211 24.62 6.40 -12.58
CA ALA A 211 25.86 6.03 -11.92
C ALA A 211 27.06 6.00 -12.89
N VAL A 212 28.15 6.67 -12.51
CA VAL A 212 29.43 6.62 -13.20
C VAL A 212 30.40 5.80 -12.35
N GLY A 213 30.63 4.55 -12.74
CA GLY A 213 31.53 3.63 -12.05
C GLY A 213 30.86 2.65 -11.08
N THR A 214 31.69 1.92 -10.31
CA THR A 214 31.23 0.83 -9.44
C THR A 214 30.94 1.30 -8.02
N ILE A 215 29.66 1.54 -7.72
CA ILE A 215 29.20 1.89 -6.36
C ILE A 215 29.13 0.66 -5.45
N PHE A 216 28.64 -0.48 -5.95
CA PHE A 216 28.59 -1.74 -5.19
C PHE A 216 29.74 -2.67 -5.61
N THR A 217 30.56 -3.08 -4.62
CA THR A 217 31.61 -4.08 -4.85
C THR A 217 31.02 -5.44 -5.27
N PRO A 218 31.78 -6.30 -6.01
CA PRO A 218 31.31 -7.64 -6.35
C PRO A 218 30.98 -8.51 -5.11
N GLY A 219 31.71 -8.30 -4.01
CA GLY A 219 31.39 -8.93 -2.72
C GLY A 219 30.07 -8.44 -2.12
N ALA A 220 29.76 -7.14 -2.25
CA ALA A 220 28.52 -6.57 -1.78
C ALA A 220 27.32 -7.11 -2.56
N ARG A 221 27.41 -7.20 -3.89
CA ARG A 221 26.32 -7.75 -4.72
C ARG A 221 26.06 -9.23 -4.45
N ARG A 222 27.12 -10.04 -4.27
CA ARG A 222 26.99 -11.43 -3.79
C ARG A 222 26.31 -11.51 -2.42
N THR A 223 26.66 -10.62 -1.50
CA THR A 223 26.07 -10.56 -0.16
C THR A 223 24.61 -10.12 -0.22
N LEU A 224 24.29 -9.19 -1.11
CA LEU A 224 22.95 -8.69 -1.36
C LEU A 224 22.04 -9.81 -1.88
N TYR A 225 22.49 -10.59 -2.88
CA TYR A 225 21.78 -11.78 -3.35
C TYR A 225 21.50 -12.76 -2.20
N ARG A 226 22.54 -13.19 -1.46
CA ARG A 226 22.39 -14.16 -0.37
C ARG A 226 21.41 -13.69 0.71
N LEU A 227 21.41 -12.41 1.05
CA LEU A 227 20.55 -11.87 2.10
C LEU A 227 19.13 -11.60 1.63
N SER A 228 18.94 -11.24 0.36
CA SER A 228 17.62 -10.95 -0.22
C SER A 228 16.90 -12.18 -0.78
N GLY A 229 17.63 -13.29 -1.01
CA GLY A 229 17.12 -14.45 -1.72
C GLY A 229 16.81 -14.18 -3.19
N GLY A 230 17.34 -13.09 -3.77
CA GLY A 230 17.04 -12.70 -5.16
C GLY A 230 15.71 -11.97 -5.35
N VAL A 231 14.99 -11.63 -4.28
CA VAL A 231 13.70 -10.94 -4.36
C VAL A 231 13.91 -9.45 -4.66
N PRO A 232 13.48 -8.92 -5.82
CA PRO A 232 13.70 -7.52 -6.22
C PRO A 232 13.30 -6.49 -5.17
N ARG A 233 12.11 -6.60 -4.55
CA ARG A 233 11.67 -5.66 -3.51
C ARG A 233 12.63 -5.62 -2.33
N VAL A 234 13.12 -6.78 -1.88
CA VAL A 234 14.05 -6.90 -0.77
C VAL A 234 15.43 -6.37 -1.16
N ILE A 235 15.90 -6.70 -2.38
CA ILE A 235 17.13 -6.14 -2.95
C ILE A 235 17.08 -4.62 -2.89
N ASN A 236 16.00 -4.01 -3.35
CA ASN A 236 15.83 -2.55 -3.39
C ASN A 236 15.91 -1.93 -1.99
N VAL A 237 15.18 -2.50 -1.03
CA VAL A 237 15.15 -2.00 0.35
C VAL A 237 16.54 -2.10 0.99
N ILE A 238 17.22 -3.25 0.87
CA ILE A 238 18.57 -3.43 1.43
C ILE A 238 19.58 -2.52 0.72
N ALA A 239 19.49 -2.37 -0.60
CA ALA A 239 20.41 -1.55 -1.39
C ALA A 239 20.26 -0.05 -1.10
N ASP A 240 19.03 0.47 -1.00
CA ASP A 240 18.77 1.86 -0.63
C ASP A 240 19.33 2.18 0.76
N ARG A 241 19.10 1.27 1.73
CA ARG A 241 19.68 1.38 3.08
C ARG A 241 21.20 1.26 3.08
N ALA A 242 21.78 0.40 2.24
CA ALA A 242 23.22 0.27 2.13
C ALA A 242 23.88 1.52 1.52
N LEU A 243 23.23 2.18 0.55
CA LEU A 243 23.68 3.47 0.01
C LEU A 243 23.64 4.57 1.08
N LEU A 244 22.56 4.64 1.86
CA LEU A 244 22.45 5.54 3.00
C LEU A 244 23.56 5.27 4.03
N GLY A 245 23.79 4.00 4.41
CA GLY A 245 24.81 3.62 5.38
C GLY A 245 26.24 3.86 4.90
N ALA A 246 26.51 3.75 3.59
CA ALA A 246 27.79 4.12 3.00
C ALA A 246 27.99 5.64 2.99
N PHE A 247 26.95 6.40 2.65
CA PHE A 247 26.96 7.86 2.70
C PHE A 247 27.21 8.38 4.13
N SER A 248 26.54 7.83 5.14
CA SER A 248 26.77 8.21 6.56
C SER A 248 28.18 7.89 7.08
N ARG A 249 28.93 7.04 6.38
CA ARG A 249 30.34 6.68 6.68
C ARG A 249 31.32 7.33 5.70
N GLU A 250 30.83 8.25 4.85
CA GLU A 250 31.61 8.93 3.80
C GLU A 250 32.34 7.95 2.86
N SER A 251 31.77 6.75 2.66
CA SER A 251 32.38 5.71 1.83
C SER A 251 31.82 5.72 0.43
N GLN A 252 32.69 5.94 -0.57
CA GLN A 252 32.36 5.92 -2.00
C GLN A 252 32.02 4.52 -2.54
N GLN A 253 32.18 3.45 -1.75
CA GLN A 253 31.86 2.08 -2.15
C GLN A 253 31.04 1.35 -1.09
N VAL A 254 29.98 0.68 -1.55
CA VAL A 254 29.20 -0.24 -0.73
C VAL A 254 29.92 -1.58 -0.64
N THR A 255 30.34 -1.93 0.57
CA THR A 255 31.06 -3.16 0.91
C THR A 255 30.12 -4.24 1.48
N PRO A 256 30.54 -5.53 1.52
CA PRO A 256 29.76 -6.59 2.15
C PRO A 256 29.36 -6.32 3.61
N ALA A 257 30.18 -5.56 4.35
CA ALA A 257 29.90 -5.20 5.74
C ALA A 257 28.73 -4.21 5.83
N ILE A 258 28.68 -3.22 4.94
CA ILE A 258 27.59 -2.23 4.87
C ILE A 258 26.28 -2.91 4.48
N VAL A 259 26.29 -3.82 3.49
CA VAL A 259 25.11 -4.59 3.11
C VAL A 259 24.59 -5.45 4.26
N ARG A 260 25.47 -6.11 5.03
CA ARG A 260 25.07 -6.88 6.23
C ARG A 260 24.51 -5.99 7.34
N ALA A 261 24.99 -4.76 7.49
CA ALA A 261 24.42 -3.80 8.43
C ALA A 261 23.01 -3.38 8.00
N ALA A 262 22.86 -2.95 6.74
CA ALA A 262 21.59 -2.57 6.15
C ALA A 262 20.55 -3.70 6.24
N ALA A 263 20.92 -4.94 5.89
CA ALA A 263 20.01 -6.07 5.96
C ALA A 263 19.53 -6.34 7.41
N ARG A 264 20.40 -6.20 8.42
CA ARG A 264 20.00 -6.36 9.83
C ARG A 264 19.01 -5.30 10.29
N GLU A 265 19.09 -4.09 9.75
CA GLU A 265 18.10 -3.04 10.01
C GLU A 265 16.77 -3.36 9.33
N VAL A 266 16.80 -3.84 8.09
CA VAL A 266 15.61 -4.18 7.29
C VAL A 266 14.84 -5.37 7.87
N TYR A 267 15.53 -6.44 8.28
CA TYR A 267 14.90 -7.61 8.89
C TYR A 267 14.55 -7.44 10.37
N GLY A 268 14.94 -6.30 10.97
CA GLY A 268 14.90 -6.09 12.40
C GLY A 268 15.99 -6.89 13.13
N ARG A 269 16.46 -6.36 14.27
CA ARG A 269 17.27 -7.13 15.22
C ARG A 269 16.38 -8.24 15.79
N ARG A 270 16.50 -9.46 15.28
CA ARG A 270 16.29 -10.63 16.14
C ARG A 270 17.33 -10.50 17.26
N PRO A 271 16.96 -10.44 18.55
CA PRO A 271 17.95 -10.60 19.60
C PRO A 271 18.66 -11.91 19.29
N GLY A 272 19.97 -11.82 19.10
CA GLY A 272 20.75 -12.97 18.69
C GLY A 272 20.46 -14.10 19.67
N ALA A 273 19.92 -15.20 19.17
CA ALA A 273 20.17 -16.53 19.72
C ALA A 273 21.68 -16.82 19.53
N GLY A 274 22.52 -16.01 20.17
CA GLY A 274 23.92 -16.28 20.32
C GLY A 274 24.02 -17.41 21.32
N LEU A 275 24.51 -18.55 20.85
CA LEU A 275 25.29 -19.62 21.50
C LEU A 275 25.74 -19.38 22.98
N SER A 276 24.84 -19.01 23.88
CA SER A 276 25.10 -18.87 25.33
C SER A 276 24.56 -20.07 26.11
N TRP A 277 23.59 -20.81 25.55
CA TRP A 277 23.05 -22.01 26.20
C TRP A 277 24.08 -23.15 26.28
N LEU A 278 25.01 -23.26 25.32
CA LEU A 278 26.13 -24.21 25.42
C LEU A 278 27.18 -23.83 26.47
N ARG A 279 27.15 -22.63 27.04
CA ARG A 279 28.04 -22.25 28.16
C ARG A 279 27.45 -22.60 29.54
N TRP A 280 26.17 -22.99 29.61
CA TRP A 280 25.51 -23.42 30.85
C TRP A 280 25.19 -24.93 30.89
N ALA A 281 25.37 -25.66 29.78
CA ALA A 281 25.24 -27.13 29.77
C ALA A 281 26.45 -27.88 30.35
N GLY A 282 27.58 -27.19 30.60
CA GLY A 282 28.79 -27.79 31.17
C GLY A 282 28.84 -27.86 32.71
N ALA A 283 27.89 -27.25 33.43
CA ALA A 283 27.89 -27.21 34.89
C ALA A 283 26.81 -28.09 35.55
N GLY A 284 25.88 -28.67 34.77
CA GLY A 284 24.79 -29.52 35.29
C GLY A 284 25.04 -31.02 35.19
N ALA A 285 26.20 -31.47 34.70
CA ALA A 285 26.50 -32.88 34.41
C ALA A 285 27.25 -33.62 35.55
N LEU A 286 27.35 -33.04 36.75
CA LEU A 286 28.00 -33.68 37.91
C LEU A 286 27.11 -33.84 39.16
N LEU A 287 25.80 -33.58 39.08
CA LEU A 287 24.86 -33.76 40.20
C LEU A 287 23.58 -34.52 39.80
N GLY A 288 23.71 -35.44 38.83
CA GLY A 288 22.60 -36.26 38.33
C GLY A 288 22.82 -37.77 38.50
N LEU A 289 23.58 -38.18 39.52
CA LEU A 289 23.74 -39.59 39.88
C LEU A 289 23.39 -39.78 41.35
N GLY A 290 22.11 -40.03 41.62
CA GLY A 290 21.64 -40.37 42.96
C GLY A 290 20.23 -39.86 43.19
N LEU A 291 19.24 -40.63 42.72
CA LEU A 291 17.95 -40.92 43.37
C LEU A 291 16.98 -41.45 42.32
N PHE A 292 17.22 -42.70 41.91
CA PHE A 292 16.28 -43.50 41.15
C PHE A 292 16.00 -44.78 41.94
N THR A 293 15.21 -44.68 43.01
CA THR A 293 14.51 -45.80 43.63
C THR A 293 13.42 -45.26 44.54
N GLY A 294 12.14 -45.59 44.30
CA GLY A 294 11.12 -45.28 45.29
C GLY A 294 9.67 -45.31 44.82
N PHE A 295 9.17 -46.51 44.59
CA PHE A 295 7.78 -46.92 44.86
C PHE A 295 6.66 -46.61 43.86
N ALA A 296 6.22 -47.70 43.23
CA ALA A 296 4.88 -47.93 42.75
C ALA A 296 3.95 -48.38 43.90
N TRP A 297 2.73 -47.86 43.96
CA TRP A 297 1.48 -48.55 44.36
C TRP A 297 0.30 -47.57 44.20
N LEU A 298 -0.57 -47.77 43.20
CA LEU A 298 -1.91 -48.38 43.30
C LEU A 298 -2.96 -47.50 44.02
N GLY A 299 -3.98 -47.07 43.27
CA GLY A 299 -5.12 -46.32 43.80
C GLY A 299 -6.24 -46.19 42.78
N ARG A 300 -7.14 -47.17 42.83
CA ARG A 300 -8.34 -47.42 42.01
C ARG A 300 -9.43 -46.34 42.11
N ALA A 301 -10.24 -46.29 41.04
CA ALA A 301 -11.70 -46.11 41.01
C ALA A 301 -12.33 -44.71 41.19
N GLY A 302 -13.35 -44.44 40.35
CA GLY A 302 -14.32 -43.38 40.57
C GLY A 302 -15.02 -42.93 39.29
N ASP A 303 -16.05 -43.68 38.87
CA ASP A 303 -17.03 -43.29 37.85
C ASP A 303 -17.72 -41.96 38.20
N GLY A 304 -18.10 -41.19 37.19
CA GLY A 304 -18.93 -40.00 37.38
C GLY A 304 -19.19 -39.21 36.10
N GLU A 305 -20.16 -39.64 35.30
CA GLU A 305 -20.96 -38.74 34.45
C GLU A 305 -21.69 -37.73 35.35
N PRO A 306 -21.95 -36.48 34.91
CA PRO A 306 -23.19 -36.28 34.16
C PRO A 306 -23.22 -35.14 33.11
N ALA A 307 -24.09 -35.38 32.12
CA ALA A 307 -25.16 -34.52 31.59
C ALA A 307 -24.85 -33.13 31.01
N VAL A 308 -24.97 -33.08 29.68
CA VAL A 308 -25.33 -31.92 28.87
C VAL A 308 -26.79 -31.51 29.13
N PRO A 309 -27.11 -30.20 29.15
CA PRO A 309 -28.44 -29.77 28.76
C PRO A 309 -28.42 -28.66 27.67
N ARG A 310 -29.25 -28.90 26.67
CA ARG A 310 -29.97 -27.92 25.83
C ARG A 310 -31.31 -28.60 25.47
N PRO A 311 -32.38 -27.90 25.02
CA PRO A 311 -32.60 -26.45 24.89
C PRO A 311 -34.02 -26.02 25.39
N ALA A 312 -34.36 -24.73 25.32
CA ALA A 312 -35.73 -24.27 25.03
C ALA A 312 -35.75 -22.78 24.57
N PRO A 313 -36.77 -22.34 23.81
CA PRO A 313 -36.74 -21.19 22.91
C PRO A 313 -37.38 -19.93 23.51
N VAL A 314 -37.13 -18.77 22.89
CA VAL A 314 -37.99 -17.58 23.05
C VAL A 314 -38.39 -17.09 21.67
N LEU A 315 -39.71 -17.00 21.49
CA LEU A 315 -40.45 -16.46 20.36
C LEU A 315 -40.42 -14.91 20.39
N GLU A 316 -40.48 -14.37 19.17
CA GLU A 316 -41.14 -13.12 18.74
C GLU A 316 -40.83 -11.80 19.45
N THR A 317 -40.40 -10.81 18.65
CA THR A 317 -41.26 -9.66 18.37
C THR A 317 -40.85 -9.04 17.03
N ALA A 318 -41.83 -8.95 16.12
CA ALA A 318 -41.78 -8.16 14.91
C ALA A 318 -42.15 -6.69 15.22
N ALA A 319 -41.40 -5.75 14.67
CA ALA A 319 -41.81 -4.38 14.32
C ALA A 319 -40.68 -3.84 13.41
N GLY A 320 -40.90 -3.30 12.22
CA GLY A 320 -42.06 -2.56 11.75
C GLY A 320 -41.63 -1.14 11.39
N ALA A 321 -40.94 -1.01 10.24
CA ALA A 321 -40.80 0.20 9.39
C ALA A 321 -40.02 1.43 9.92
N PRO A 322 -39.62 2.40 9.06
CA PRO A 322 -39.69 2.46 7.61
C PRO A 322 -38.35 2.73 6.89
N ALA A 323 -38.35 2.46 5.58
CA ALA A 323 -37.39 3.00 4.63
C ALA A 323 -37.53 4.53 4.55
N THR A 324 -36.43 5.24 4.78
CA THR A 324 -36.29 6.65 4.45
C THR A 324 -35.83 6.73 3.00
N PRO A 325 -36.55 7.42 2.09
CA PRO A 325 -36.03 7.71 0.76
C PRO A 325 -34.88 8.70 0.91
N ALA A 326 -33.69 8.33 0.44
CA ALA A 326 -32.58 9.25 0.28
C ALA A 326 -32.98 10.27 -0.80
N ALA A 327 -33.36 11.47 -0.36
CA ALA A 327 -33.50 12.63 -1.21
C ALA A 327 -32.10 13.08 -1.64
N GLU A 328 -31.84 13.08 -2.94
CA GLU A 328 -30.77 13.87 -3.53
C GLU A 328 -31.02 15.36 -3.26
N PRO A 329 -30.08 16.10 -2.67
CA PRO A 329 -30.03 17.53 -2.86
C PRO A 329 -29.22 17.80 -4.13
N ALA A 330 -29.93 18.22 -5.18
CA ALA A 330 -29.34 18.99 -6.25
C ALA A 330 -28.59 20.19 -5.66
N ALA A 331 -27.29 20.29 -5.94
CA ALA A 331 -26.51 21.49 -5.66
C ALA A 331 -26.23 22.18 -6.99
N ASP A 332 -26.89 23.32 -7.20
CA ASP A 332 -26.60 24.28 -8.27
C ASP A 332 -25.21 24.89 -8.05
N GLY A 333 -24.18 24.15 -8.45
CA GLY A 333 -22.80 24.61 -8.55
C GLY A 333 -22.21 24.13 -9.88
N PRO A 334 -21.16 24.81 -10.40
CA PRO A 334 -20.44 24.30 -11.55
C PRO A 334 -19.91 22.90 -11.24
N VAL A 335 -20.21 21.94 -12.13
CA VAL A 335 -19.74 20.56 -12.00
C VAL A 335 -18.20 20.60 -11.95
N LEU A 336 -17.59 19.90 -11.00
CA LEU A 336 -16.13 19.86 -10.81
C LEU A 336 -15.41 19.49 -12.11
N GLN A 337 -16.03 18.66 -12.96
CA GLN A 337 -15.53 18.37 -14.32
C GLN A 337 -15.34 19.63 -15.16
N ASP A 338 -16.31 20.56 -15.17
CA ASP A 338 -16.23 21.80 -15.96
C ASP A 338 -15.13 22.73 -15.42
N ILE A 339 -14.96 22.75 -14.10
CA ILE A 339 -13.89 23.51 -13.44
C ILE A 339 -12.53 22.94 -13.86
N LEU A 340 -12.35 21.62 -13.80
CA LEU A 340 -11.08 20.97 -14.15
C LEU A 340 -10.76 21.12 -15.64
N ALA A 341 -11.76 20.96 -16.52
CA ALA A 341 -11.62 21.10 -17.96
C ALA A 341 -11.25 22.54 -18.38
N SER A 342 -11.81 23.55 -17.71
CA SER A 342 -11.53 24.96 -18.01
C SER A 342 -10.26 25.51 -17.36
N ALA A 343 -9.71 24.83 -16.35
CA ALA A 343 -8.60 25.35 -15.55
C ALA A 343 -7.21 25.22 -16.20
N GLY A 344 -7.03 24.35 -17.20
CA GLY A 344 -5.77 24.22 -17.95
C GLY A 344 -4.51 24.19 -17.06
N ASP A 345 -3.54 25.06 -17.37
CA ASP A 345 -2.26 25.18 -16.62
C ASP A 345 -2.42 25.57 -15.15
N ALA A 346 -3.57 26.10 -14.73
CA ALA A 346 -3.82 26.47 -13.33
C ALA A 346 -3.94 25.24 -12.41
N THR A 347 -4.11 24.05 -12.98
CA THR A 347 -4.10 22.75 -12.27
C THR A 347 -2.76 22.00 -12.38
N SER A 348 -1.72 22.65 -12.92
CA SER A 348 -0.38 22.08 -12.99
C SER A 348 0.26 21.97 -11.60
N THR A 349 1.26 21.09 -11.48
CA THR A 349 2.06 20.93 -10.25
C THR A 349 2.62 22.25 -9.74
N ASP A 350 3.22 23.03 -10.63
CA ASP A 350 3.84 24.33 -10.27
C ASP A 350 2.78 25.37 -9.85
N ALA A 351 1.58 25.34 -10.44
CA ALA A 351 0.48 26.20 -10.02
C ALA A 351 -0.07 25.80 -8.64
N ALA A 352 -0.24 24.51 -8.39
CA ALA A 352 -0.71 23.99 -7.11
C ALA A 352 0.29 24.30 -5.97
N PHE A 353 1.60 24.13 -6.21
CA PHE A 353 2.63 24.54 -5.24
C PHE A 353 2.67 26.06 -5.03
N ALA A 354 2.50 26.86 -6.08
CA ALA A 354 2.43 28.32 -5.93
C ALA A 354 1.27 28.74 -5.01
N THR A 355 0.11 28.12 -5.17
CA THR A 355 -1.06 28.35 -4.31
C THR A 355 -0.83 27.85 -2.89
N LEU A 356 -0.27 26.65 -2.72
CA LEU A 356 -0.01 26.10 -1.38
C LEU A 356 1.02 26.94 -0.61
N PHE A 357 2.12 27.38 -1.24
CA PHE A 357 3.10 28.26 -0.59
C PHE A 357 2.49 29.60 -0.15
N ARG A 358 1.61 30.17 -0.97
CA ARG A 358 0.90 31.41 -0.65
C ARG A 358 0.06 31.29 0.62
N LEU A 359 -0.64 30.16 0.81
CA LEU A 359 -1.38 29.88 2.05
C LEU A 359 -0.48 29.80 3.28
N TRP A 360 0.80 29.46 3.10
CA TRP A 360 1.81 29.45 4.15
C TRP A 360 2.55 30.80 4.30
N GLY A 361 2.17 31.83 3.53
CA GLY A 361 2.84 33.13 3.53
C GLY A 361 4.20 33.14 2.83
N GLU A 362 4.54 32.10 2.08
CA GLU A 362 5.85 31.92 1.43
C GLU A 362 5.77 32.10 -0.09
N THR A 363 6.94 32.28 -0.72
CA THR A 363 7.04 32.45 -2.18
C THR A 363 7.55 31.19 -2.86
N TYR A 364 6.92 30.80 -3.97
CA TYR A 364 7.34 29.66 -4.78
C TYR A 364 7.88 30.12 -6.13
N ARG A 365 9.05 29.62 -6.53
CA ARG A 365 9.66 29.92 -7.83
C ARG A 365 9.50 28.73 -8.76
N ARG A 366 8.76 28.93 -9.85
CA ARG A 366 8.56 27.90 -10.88
C ARG A 366 9.88 27.55 -11.57
N GLY A 367 10.06 26.27 -11.90
CA GLY A 367 11.23 25.78 -12.64
C GLY A 367 12.57 25.73 -11.88
N THR A 368 12.65 26.19 -10.62
CA THR A 368 13.91 26.18 -9.84
C THR A 368 13.97 25.01 -8.85
N GLY A 369 14.40 23.83 -9.30
CA GLY A 369 14.54 22.65 -8.43
C GLY A 369 13.20 22.08 -7.95
N SER A 370 13.21 21.16 -6.98
CA SER A 370 11.96 20.56 -6.49
C SER A 370 11.25 21.51 -5.51
N ALA A 371 9.91 21.57 -5.60
CA ALA A 371 9.10 22.40 -4.71
C ALA A 371 9.32 22.06 -3.22
N CYS A 372 9.54 20.79 -2.89
CA CYS A 372 9.85 20.38 -1.52
C CYS A 372 11.22 20.87 -1.03
N LYS A 373 12.23 20.96 -1.91
CA LYS A 373 13.51 21.58 -1.53
C LYS A 373 13.37 23.08 -1.31
N GLN A 374 12.52 23.77 -2.09
CA GLN A 374 12.20 25.16 -1.83
C GLN A 374 11.47 25.29 -0.48
N ALA A 375 10.51 24.41 -0.18
CA ALA A 375 9.80 24.41 1.09
C ALA A 375 10.76 24.30 2.28
N GLU A 376 11.78 23.42 2.17
CA GLU A 376 12.81 23.24 3.21
C GLU A 376 13.60 24.54 3.50
N GLN A 377 13.80 25.40 2.50
CA GLN A 377 14.45 26.71 2.68
C GLN A 377 13.61 27.67 3.55
N HIS A 378 12.31 27.45 3.58
CA HIS A 378 11.34 28.18 4.40
C HIS A 378 10.95 27.40 5.67
N GLN A 379 11.74 26.37 6.05
CA GLN A 379 11.47 25.48 7.19
C GLN A 379 10.13 24.72 7.10
N LEU A 380 9.62 24.56 5.88
CA LEU A 380 8.44 23.76 5.58
C LEU A 380 8.87 22.43 4.98
N PHE A 381 8.13 21.36 5.30
CA PHE A 381 8.44 20.03 4.80
C PHE A 381 7.23 19.44 4.10
N CYS A 382 7.48 18.76 2.98
CA CYS A 382 6.46 18.01 2.27
C CYS A 382 6.18 16.69 2.98
N LEU A 383 4.90 16.41 3.21
CA LEU A 383 4.41 15.07 3.54
C LEU A 383 3.55 14.58 2.37
N PHE A 384 4.03 13.56 1.67
CA PHE A 384 3.27 12.84 0.65
C PHE A 384 2.65 11.59 1.27
N GLN A 385 1.34 11.40 1.08
CA GLN A 385 0.60 10.27 1.63
C GLN A 385 -0.55 9.86 0.70
N ARG A 386 -1.09 8.67 0.96
CA ARG A 386 -2.35 8.21 0.38
C ARG A 386 -3.33 7.89 1.51
N GLY A 387 -4.56 8.40 1.41
CA GLY A 387 -5.52 8.33 2.50
C GLY A 387 -6.92 8.82 2.15
N SER A 388 -7.80 8.91 3.15
CA SER A 388 -9.17 9.40 2.99
C SER A 388 -9.32 10.87 3.40
N LEU A 389 -10.43 11.51 3.02
CA LEU A 389 -10.73 12.90 3.41
C LEU A 389 -10.82 13.03 4.94
N ALA A 390 -11.21 11.97 5.65
CA ALA A 390 -11.22 11.94 7.11
C ALA A 390 -9.80 12.05 7.70
N GLN A 391 -8.79 11.44 7.05
CA GLN A 391 -7.39 11.59 7.48
C GLN A 391 -6.87 12.99 7.18
N VAL A 392 -7.19 13.55 6.02
CA VAL A 392 -6.85 14.94 5.66
C VAL A 392 -7.47 15.93 6.67
N ARG A 393 -8.74 15.72 7.03
CA ARG A 393 -9.43 16.48 8.09
C ARG A 393 -8.73 16.37 9.44
N GLY A 394 -8.29 15.18 9.82
CA GLY A 394 -7.60 14.95 11.09
C GLY A 394 -6.26 15.68 11.22
N MET A 395 -5.57 15.96 10.11
CA MET A 395 -4.33 16.74 10.10
C MET A 395 -4.57 18.26 10.05
N ASP A 396 -5.74 18.68 9.52
CA ASP A 396 -6.17 20.08 9.46
C ASP A 396 -5.13 21.01 8.81
N ARG A 397 -4.59 20.59 7.65
CA ARG A 397 -3.64 21.39 6.85
C ARG A 397 -4.07 21.45 5.40
N PRO A 398 -3.93 22.62 4.73
CA PRO A 398 -4.11 22.70 3.30
C PRO A 398 -3.23 21.69 2.58
N ALA A 399 -3.80 21.03 1.57
CA ALA A 399 -3.15 19.95 0.87
C ALA A 399 -3.39 20.07 -0.64
N ILE A 400 -2.37 19.74 -1.42
CA ILE A 400 -2.54 19.49 -2.85
C ILE A 400 -3.17 18.11 -2.99
N LEU A 401 -4.34 18.06 -3.61
CA LEU A 401 -5.01 16.83 -4.02
C LEU A 401 -4.66 16.53 -5.47
N THR A 402 -4.39 15.27 -5.75
CA THR A 402 -4.27 14.79 -7.14
C THR A 402 -5.62 14.24 -7.58
N LEU A 403 -6.29 14.98 -8.44
CA LEU A 403 -7.57 14.62 -9.05
C LEU A 403 -7.33 14.04 -10.45
N ARG A 404 -8.25 13.19 -10.90
CA ARG A 404 -8.30 12.70 -12.27
C ARG A 404 -9.69 12.97 -12.84
N ASP A 405 -9.76 13.69 -13.95
CA ASP A 405 -11.01 13.99 -14.65
C ASP A 405 -11.57 12.75 -15.39
N LEU A 406 -12.76 12.87 -15.99
CA LEU A 406 -13.38 11.77 -16.75
C LEU A 406 -12.58 11.34 -18.00
N ASP A 407 -11.74 12.23 -18.53
CA ASP A 407 -10.85 11.97 -19.66
C ASP A 407 -9.49 11.39 -19.24
N SER A 408 -9.35 11.06 -17.95
CA SER A 408 -8.12 10.54 -17.33
C SER A 408 -6.94 11.52 -17.26
N ASN A 409 -7.15 12.81 -17.48
CA ASN A 409 -6.16 13.85 -17.24
C ASN A 409 -5.95 14.06 -15.74
N GLN A 410 -4.71 14.32 -15.35
CA GLN A 410 -4.34 14.53 -13.95
C GLN A 410 -4.30 16.02 -13.64
N HIS A 411 -4.98 16.41 -12.57
CA HIS A 411 -5.05 17.78 -12.07
C HIS A 411 -4.54 17.84 -10.64
N GLN A 412 -3.71 18.83 -10.32
CA GLN A 412 -3.31 19.13 -8.95
C GLN A 412 -4.01 20.41 -8.48
N VAL A 413 -4.82 20.28 -7.43
CA VAL A 413 -5.61 21.39 -6.87
C VAL A 413 -5.37 21.51 -5.38
N VAL A 414 -5.44 22.72 -4.84
CA VAL A 414 -5.22 22.93 -3.39
C VAL A 414 -6.56 22.87 -2.66
N LEU A 415 -6.72 21.90 -1.77
CA LEU A 415 -7.77 21.91 -0.76
C LEU A 415 -7.41 22.95 0.29
N SER A 416 -8.17 24.06 0.34
CA SER A 416 -7.96 25.17 1.26
C SER A 416 -9.00 25.22 2.38
N GLY A 417 -10.09 24.47 2.27
CA GLY A 417 -11.10 24.32 3.30
C GLY A 417 -11.80 22.97 3.23
N LEU A 418 -12.15 22.40 4.38
CA LEU A 418 -12.84 21.12 4.45
C LEU A 418 -13.93 21.15 5.54
N GLY A 419 -15.18 21.30 5.11
CA GLY A 419 -16.35 21.23 5.98
C GLY A 419 -16.92 19.80 6.11
N GLU A 420 -18.13 19.71 6.66
CA GLU A 420 -18.86 18.43 6.83
C GLU A 420 -19.39 17.88 5.49
N GLN A 421 -19.92 18.75 4.62
CA GLN A 421 -20.56 18.36 3.36
C GLN A 421 -19.91 18.99 2.11
N GLN A 422 -19.01 19.95 2.29
CA GLN A 422 -18.41 20.73 1.22
C GLN A 422 -16.90 20.88 1.42
N ALA A 423 -16.15 20.88 0.32
CA ALA A 423 -14.73 21.21 0.27
C ALA A 423 -14.53 22.53 -0.50
N THR A 424 -13.55 23.32 -0.08
CA THR A 424 -13.10 24.51 -0.80
C THR A 424 -11.80 24.18 -1.52
N LEU A 425 -11.84 24.18 -2.85
CA LEU A 425 -10.69 24.02 -3.72
C LEU A 425 -10.21 25.39 -4.20
N THR A 426 -8.91 25.63 -4.16
CA THR A 426 -8.29 26.85 -4.71
C THR A 426 -7.47 26.48 -5.93
N ILE A 427 -7.85 27.06 -7.08
CA ILE A 427 -7.17 26.84 -8.36
C ILE A 427 -6.76 28.22 -8.87
N GLY A 428 -5.45 28.45 -8.97
CA GLY A 428 -4.88 29.78 -9.23
C GLY A 428 -5.21 30.81 -8.14
N GLU A 429 -6.13 31.73 -8.44
CA GLU A 429 -6.63 32.77 -7.51
C GLU A 429 -8.12 32.64 -7.20
N GLN A 430 -8.80 31.65 -7.76
CA GLN A 430 -10.23 31.43 -7.55
C GLN A 430 -10.48 30.31 -6.54
N GLU A 431 -11.49 30.51 -5.69
CA GLU A 431 -11.99 29.50 -4.75
C GLU A 431 -13.29 28.89 -5.29
N TYR A 432 -13.35 27.56 -5.32
CA TYR A 432 -14.52 26.80 -5.72
C TYR A 432 -15.00 25.97 -4.54
N ARG A 433 -16.30 26.01 -4.27
CA ARG A 433 -16.94 25.14 -3.28
C ARG A 433 -17.56 23.96 -4.00
N VAL A 434 -17.15 22.75 -3.62
CA VAL A 434 -17.62 21.50 -4.22
C VAL A 434 -18.15 20.56 -3.15
N PRO A 435 -19.27 19.85 -3.40
CA PRO A 435 -19.75 18.81 -2.50
C PRO A 435 -18.68 17.73 -2.29
N LEU A 436 -18.56 17.20 -1.07
CA LEU A 436 -17.59 16.12 -0.81
C LEU A 436 -17.88 14.86 -1.64
N ALA A 437 -19.16 14.56 -1.86
CA ALA A 437 -19.59 13.45 -2.70
C ALA A 437 -19.12 13.60 -4.16
N GLU A 438 -19.00 14.84 -4.65
CA GLU A 438 -18.47 15.10 -5.98
C GLU A 438 -16.95 14.97 -6.00
N LEU A 439 -16.26 15.58 -5.02
CA LEU A 439 -14.79 15.47 -4.91
C LEU A 439 -14.31 14.01 -4.83
N ASP A 440 -15.03 13.15 -4.10
CA ASP A 440 -14.70 11.73 -3.93
C ASP A 440 -14.71 10.95 -5.26
N ARG A 441 -15.46 11.42 -6.27
CA ARG A 441 -15.50 10.79 -7.61
C ARG A 441 -14.21 10.99 -8.40
N TYR A 442 -13.49 12.08 -8.14
CA TYR A 442 -12.28 12.47 -8.89
C TYR A 442 -10.99 12.26 -8.08
N TRP A 443 -11.10 12.04 -6.76
CA TRP A 443 -9.95 11.93 -5.85
C TRP A 443 -9.71 10.51 -5.35
N PHE A 444 -8.60 9.91 -5.73
CA PHE A 444 -8.25 8.51 -5.38
C PHE A 444 -7.37 8.39 -4.12
N GLY A 445 -7.37 9.44 -3.30
CA GLY A 445 -6.72 9.48 -1.99
C GLY A 445 -5.29 10.01 -1.96
N GLU A 446 -4.70 10.40 -3.10
CA GLU A 446 -3.33 10.95 -3.14
C GLU A 446 -3.33 12.43 -2.76
N TYR A 447 -2.50 12.77 -1.76
CA TYR A 447 -2.35 14.15 -1.34
C TYR A 447 -0.94 14.47 -0.85
N LEU A 448 -0.58 15.76 -0.96
CA LEU A 448 0.64 16.33 -0.41
C LEU A 448 0.27 17.52 0.46
N LEU A 449 0.81 17.58 1.66
CA LEU A 449 0.69 18.76 2.52
C LEU A 449 2.08 19.33 2.84
N LEU A 450 2.11 20.61 3.18
CA LEU A 450 3.23 21.24 3.85
C LEU A 450 2.96 21.27 5.35
N TRP A 451 4.02 21.19 6.14
CA TRP A 451 3.95 21.35 7.59
C TRP A 451 5.30 21.85 8.13
N ARG A 452 5.26 22.48 9.31
CA ARG A 452 6.46 22.99 9.99
C ARG A 452 6.78 22.12 11.21
N PRO A 453 7.90 21.39 11.24
CA PRO A 453 8.32 20.61 12.39
C PRO A 453 8.79 21.52 13.51
N VAL A 454 8.59 21.09 14.75
CA VAL A 454 8.83 21.93 15.93
C VAL A 454 10.30 22.21 16.19
N ALA A 455 11.19 21.30 15.82
CA ALA A 455 12.64 21.45 15.97
C ALA A 455 13.34 21.82 14.65
N GLY A 456 12.60 22.26 13.62
CA GLY A 456 13.15 22.53 12.29
C GLY A 456 13.64 21.28 11.54
N GLU A 457 13.52 20.09 12.13
CA GLU A 457 13.94 18.82 11.55
C GLU A 457 12.80 17.80 11.54
N VAL A 458 12.75 17.02 10.46
CA VAL A 458 11.82 15.92 10.32
C VAL A 458 12.46 14.64 10.85
N LYS A 459 12.08 14.27 12.07
CA LYS A 459 12.64 13.12 12.79
C LYS A 459 11.55 12.35 13.51
N ALA A 460 11.64 11.02 13.52
CA ALA A 460 10.75 10.18 14.32
C ALA A 460 11.34 9.94 15.71
N TYR A 461 10.50 9.97 16.75
CA TYR A 461 10.90 9.71 18.13
C TYR A 461 10.33 8.38 18.62
N PHE A 462 11.14 7.62 19.36
CA PHE A 462 10.82 6.24 19.74
C PHE A 462 11.32 5.92 21.16
N PRO A 463 10.75 4.89 21.83
CA PRO A 463 11.17 4.49 23.17
C PRO A 463 12.67 4.23 23.30
N GLY A 464 13.27 4.79 24.35
CA GLY A 464 14.72 4.72 24.64
C GLY A 464 15.57 5.82 23.99
N MET A 465 14.99 6.64 23.11
CA MET A 465 15.70 7.76 22.48
C MET A 465 15.97 8.88 23.48
N ARG A 466 17.16 9.51 23.40
CA ARG A 466 17.48 10.76 24.11
C ARG A 466 17.66 11.89 23.12
N ASP A 467 16.80 12.89 23.17
CA ASP A 467 16.81 14.02 22.24
C ASP A 467 16.07 15.24 22.82
N PRO A 468 16.55 16.48 22.59
CA PRO A 468 15.85 17.69 23.02
C PRO A 468 14.40 17.78 22.55
N GLY A 469 14.05 17.22 21.38
CA GLY A 469 12.68 17.20 20.87
C GLY A 469 11.72 16.35 21.72
N VAL A 470 12.23 15.43 22.55
CA VAL A 470 11.40 14.65 23.48
C VAL A 470 10.79 15.53 24.57
N ARG A 471 11.50 16.58 25.02
CA ARG A 471 10.93 17.56 25.95
C ARG A 471 9.69 18.22 25.35
N TRP A 472 9.79 18.65 24.10
CA TRP A 472 8.63 19.20 23.41
C TRP A 472 7.47 18.22 23.35
N ILE A 473 7.69 16.94 22.98
CA ILE A 473 6.62 15.93 22.93
C ILE A 473 5.94 15.80 24.29
N ARG A 474 6.73 15.77 25.37
CA ARG A 474 6.24 15.61 26.74
C ARG A 474 5.41 16.81 27.19
N GLU A 475 5.88 18.02 26.92
CA GLU A 475 5.19 19.28 27.20
C GLU A 475 3.92 19.42 26.35
N ALA A 476 4.01 19.10 25.07
CA ALA A 476 2.91 19.10 24.12
C ALA A 476 1.77 18.18 24.59
N LEU A 477 2.08 16.92 24.90
CA LEU A 477 1.09 15.99 25.43
C LEU A 477 0.55 16.43 26.79
N ALA A 478 1.36 17.08 27.63
CA ALA A 478 0.88 17.57 28.93
C ALA A 478 -0.16 18.68 28.72
N ALA A 479 0.14 19.65 27.84
CA ALA A 479 -0.79 20.73 27.48
C ALA A 479 -2.08 20.19 26.87
N ILE A 480 -1.99 19.28 25.87
CA ILE A 480 -3.16 18.67 25.22
C ILE A 480 -4.02 17.90 26.23
N GLN A 481 -3.40 17.21 27.19
CA GLN A 481 -4.09 16.38 28.19
C GLN A 481 -4.52 17.17 29.44
N GLY A 482 -4.30 18.49 29.48
CA GLY A 482 -4.61 19.33 30.66
C GLY A 482 -3.82 18.94 31.91
N ARG A 483 -2.62 18.36 31.75
CA ARG A 483 -1.76 17.93 32.86
C ARG A 483 -0.67 18.98 33.14
N PRO A 484 -0.29 19.21 34.41
CA PRO A 484 0.78 20.14 34.74
C PRO A 484 2.10 19.68 34.10
N ALA A 485 2.80 20.63 33.46
CA ALA A 485 4.12 20.37 32.88
C ALA A 485 5.09 19.97 33.99
N THR A 486 5.84 18.88 33.79
CA THR A 486 6.87 18.46 34.75
C THR A 486 8.07 19.41 34.64
N PRO A 487 8.51 20.09 35.72
CA PRO A 487 9.46 21.22 35.64
C PRO A 487 10.86 20.87 35.14
N MET A 488 11.23 19.58 35.10
CA MET A 488 12.43 19.09 34.42
C MET A 488 12.05 17.95 33.48
N GLY A 489 11.57 18.29 32.29
CA GLY A 489 11.27 17.30 31.26
C GLY A 489 12.54 16.52 30.90
N SER A 490 12.52 15.20 31.07
CA SER A 490 13.60 14.33 30.62
C SER A 490 13.67 14.33 29.09
N ASP A 491 14.88 14.48 28.54
CA ASP A 491 15.16 14.26 27.11
C ASP A 491 15.01 12.77 26.72
N LEU A 492 14.82 11.86 27.69
CA LEU A 492 14.58 10.44 27.44
C LEU A 492 13.10 10.19 27.11
N PHE A 493 12.89 9.49 26.00
CA PHE A 493 11.60 8.90 25.66
C PHE A 493 11.43 7.60 26.46
N ASP A 494 10.93 7.74 27.69
CA ASP A 494 10.66 6.63 28.60
C ASP A 494 9.36 5.89 28.27
N GLU A 495 9.16 4.72 28.88
CA GLU A 495 7.94 3.92 28.65
C GLU A 495 6.67 4.65 29.10
N ALA A 496 6.77 5.50 30.13
CA ALA A 496 5.67 6.34 30.58
C ALA A 496 5.23 7.35 29.51
N LEU A 497 6.17 7.97 28.78
CA LEU A 497 5.85 8.81 27.64
C LEU A 497 5.31 7.97 26.47
N ALA A 498 5.86 6.78 26.22
CA ALA A 498 5.38 5.88 25.17
C ALA A 498 3.89 5.52 25.35
N GLU A 499 3.47 5.18 26.57
CA GLU A 499 2.05 4.91 26.87
C GLU A 499 1.16 6.14 26.65
N ARG A 500 1.64 7.33 27.02
CA ARG A 500 0.91 8.58 26.77
C ARG A 500 0.77 8.88 25.27
N VAL A 501 1.80 8.55 24.48
CA VAL A 501 1.75 8.65 23.01
C VAL A 501 0.75 7.65 22.44
N ARG A 502 0.75 6.38 22.88
CA ARG A 502 -0.24 5.37 22.44
C ARG A 502 -1.67 5.80 22.75
N GLU A 503 -1.91 6.36 23.93
CA GLU A 503 -3.21 6.88 24.31
C GLU A 503 -3.64 8.05 23.41
N TYR A 504 -2.74 9.00 23.16
CA TYR A 504 -3.00 10.09 22.23
C TYR A 504 -3.29 9.61 20.80
N GLN A 505 -2.50 8.67 20.29
CA GLN A 505 -2.70 8.05 18.97
C GLN A 505 -4.07 7.38 18.88
N ARG A 506 -4.50 6.66 19.92
CA ARG A 506 -5.82 6.02 20.00
C ARG A 506 -6.95 7.06 19.95
N GLN A 507 -6.84 8.14 20.72
CA GLN A 507 -7.82 9.24 20.72
C GLN A 507 -7.93 9.91 19.34
N ARG A 508 -6.80 10.09 18.65
CA ARG A 508 -6.73 10.71 17.33
C ARG A 508 -6.92 9.75 16.16
N ARG A 509 -7.24 8.47 16.42
CA ARG A 509 -7.39 7.40 15.42
C ARG A 509 -6.16 7.28 14.50
N LEU A 510 -4.97 7.53 15.03
CA LEU A 510 -3.70 7.29 14.37
C LEU A 510 -3.24 5.84 14.59
N THR A 511 -2.21 5.41 13.87
CA THR A 511 -1.53 4.14 14.15
C THR A 511 -1.01 4.12 15.58
N VAL A 512 -1.47 3.15 16.38
CA VAL A 512 -1.11 3.03 17.82
C VAL A 512 0.16 2.19 17.97
N ASP A 513 1.31 2.79 17.66
CA ASP A 513 2.63 2.16 17.73
C ASP A 513 3.52 2.72 18.87
N GLY A 514 3.10 3.81 19.51
CA GLY A 514 3.89 4.51 20.52
C GLY A 514 5.08 5.30 19.95
N LEU A 515 5.16 5.46 18.63
CA LEU A 515 6.18 6.22 17.93
C LEU A 515 5.65 7.60 17.55
N VAL A 516 6.45 8.65 17.78
CA VAL A 516 6.07 10.01 17.35
C VAL A 516 6.65 10.27 15.98
N GLY A 517 5.95 9.76 14.96
CA GLY A 517 6.23 10.01 13.55
C GLY A 517 5.64 11.35 13.06
N GLN A 518 5.75 11.61 11.76
CA GLN A 518 5.30 12.86 11.13
C GLN A 518 3.80 13.13 11.36
N GLN A 519 2.95 12.12 11.18
CA GLN A 519 1.50 12.24 11.38
C GLN A 519 1.15 12.60 12.84
N THR A 520 1.79 11.93 13.80
CA THR A 520 1.61 12.22 15.23
C THR A 520 2.06 13.64 15.57
N GLN A 521 3.19 14.09 15.02
CA GLN A 521 3.67 15.46 15.22
C GLN A 521 2.70 16.50 14.65
N ILE A 522 2.24 16.31 13.41
CA ILE A 522 1.27 17.23 12.79
C ILE A 522 -0.01 17.30 13.63
N ALA A 523 -0.56 16.16 14.05
CA ALA A 523 -1.74 16.12 14.92
C ALA A 523 -1.51 16.86 16.24
N MET A 524 -0.36 16.63 16.90
CA MET A 524 -0.03 17.32 18.15
C MET A 524 0.09 18.84 17.95
N ILE A 525 0.71 19.30 16.85
CA ILE A 525 0.82 20.72 16.52
C ILE A 525 -0.57 21.33 16.30
N THR A 526 -1.45 20.63 15.58
CA THR A 526 -2.84 21.06 15.38
C THR A 526 -3.56 21.26 16.72
N ASP A 527 -3.40 20.33 17.65
CA ASP A 527 -4.10 20.32 18.93
C ASP A 527 -3.59 21.35 19.92
N LEU A 528 -2.30 21.66 19.86
CA LEU A 528 -1.71 22.69 20.68
C LEU A 528 -2.18 24.10 20.32
N GLY A 529 -2.80 24.29 19.15
CA GLY A 529 -3.02 25.65 18.63
C GLY A 529 -1.70 26.37 18.32
N ALA A 530 -0.58 25.64 18.25
CA ALA A 530 0.74 26.23 18.21
C ALA A 530 1.08 26.75 16.80
N GLY A 531 1.03 28.07 16.65
CA GLY A 531 1.59 28.79 15.52
C GLY A 531 0.57 29.23 14.46
N ASP A 532 0.97 30.26 13.71
CA ASP A 532 0.29 30.83 12.55
C ASP A 532 0.40 29.89 11.34
N GLN A 533 -0.10 28.65 11.49
CA GLN A 533 -0.12 27.64 10.43
C GLN A 533 -1.51 27.61 9.78
N PRO A 534 -1.60 27.57 8.44
CA PRO A 534 -2.88 27.56 7.77
C PRO A 534 -3.64 26.26 8.07
N ARG A 535 -4.94 26.38 8.28
CA ARG A 535 -5.85 25.28 8.65
C ARG A 535 -6.97 25.11 7.63
N LEU A 536 -7.49 23.88 7.51
CA LEU A 536 -8.65 23.59 6.67
C LEU A 536 -9.96 24.01 7.33
N THR A 537 -10.00 23.92 8.65
CA THR A 537 -11.09 24.48 9.45
C THR A 537 -10.91 25.99 9.55
N ARG A 538 -11.59 26.75 8.67
CA ARG A 538 -11.73 28.19 8.88
C ARG A 538 -12.62 28.38 10.12
N VAL A 539 -12.06 28.94 11.18
CA VAL A 539 -12.88 29.54 12.24
C VAL A 539 -13.60 30.70 11.57
N ASN A 540 -14.91 30.55 11.36
CA ASN A 540 -15.77 31.65 10.90
C ASN A 540 -15.79 32.78 11.93
#